data_AF-A0A842VPK0-F1
#
_entry.id   AF-A0A842VPK0-F1
#
_cell.length_a   1.000
_cell.length_b   1.000
_cell.length_c   1.000
_cell.angle_alpha   90.00
_cell.angle_beta   90.00
_cell.angle_gamma   90.00
#
_symmetry.space_group_name_H-M   'P 1'
#
loop_
_entity.id
_entity.type
_entity.pdbx_description
1 polymer ?
#
loop_
_entity_poly.entity_id
_entity_poly.type
_entity_poly.pdbx_seq_one_letter_code
_entity_poly.pdbx_strand_id
1 'polypeptide(L)'
;MEQLILGAFFGAFFSFLFVRYGMIYERKNKNYNALVKLEYQVNSVINQIEGNKHAIEVYKKVFNKGFENSGTPVVYTKLQEFMVNNNILLDLTNINLINDLLSYFIDIEKTNSDIQLLDEIYKELRANIVNGSISEEVYKKNIEYFKSQLDIFEKFIDDLHDQTISKLAIIRLLSKNKPFFTRIILQFSQNRYTNRISKNLPNEIRQIKAEIREVKKESQEQIKKTLDK
;
A
#
# COMPACT_ATOMS: atom_id res chain seq x y z
N MET A 1 14.22 -62.51 -6.79
CA MET A 1 15.03 -61.46 -6.12
C MET A 1 15.02 -60.17 -6.95
N GLU A 2 15.32 -60.24 -8.24
CA GLU A 2 15.30 -59.07 -9.16
C GLU A 2 13.97 -58.31 -9.20
N GLN A 3 12.83 -59.01 -9.29
CA GLN A 3 11.50 -58.36 -9.29
C GLN A 3 11.21 -57.56 -8.01
N LEU A 4 11.74 -58.01 -6.87
CA LEU A 4 11.55 -57.37 -5.57
C LEU A 4 12.41 -56.11 -5.45
N ILE A 5 13.63 -56.14 -6.01
CA ILE A 5 14.53 -54.98 -6.12
C ILE A 5 13.95 -53.94 -7.09
N LEU A 6 13.42 -54.37 -8.24
CA LEU A 6 12.79 -53.50 -9.22
C LEU A 6 11.55 -52.80 -8.64
N GLY A 7 10.69 -53.57 -7.95
CA GLY A 7 9.50 -53.03 -7.26
C GLY A 7 9.86 -52.02 -6.18
N ALA A 8 10.87 -52.30 -5.35
CA ALA A 8 11.37 -51.38 -4.34
C ALA A 8 11.96 -50.10 -4.96
N PHE A 9 12.72 -50.22 -6.05
CA PHE A 9 13.26 -49.08 -6.79
C PHE A 9 12.15 -48.19 -7.36
N PHE A 10 11.15 -48.76 -8.04
CA PHE A 10 10.04 -47.99 -8.58
C PHE A 10 9.21 -47.35 -7.47
N GLY A 11 8.95 -48.05 -6.36
CA GLY A 11 8.29 -47.49 -5.19
C GLY A 11 9.02 -46.26 -4.64
N ALA A 12 10.34 -46.36 -4.45
CA ALA A 12 11.18 -45.26 -3.98
C ALA A 12 11.23 -44.10 -5.00
N PHE A 13 11.37 -44.41 -6.29
CA PHE A 13 11.40 -43.42 -7.38
C PHE A 13 10.10 -42.62 -7.45
N PHE A 14 8.94 -43.29 -7.44
CA PHE A 14 7.65 -42.61 -7.46
C PHE A 14 7.40 -41.82 -6.16
N SER A 15 7.78 -42.37 -5.00
CA SER A 15 7.71 -41.62 -3.73
C SER A 15 8.53 -40.33 -3.79
N PHE A 16 9.77 -40.40 -4.31
CA PHE A 16 10.60 -39.22 -4.52
C PHE A 16 9.95 -38.20 -5.47
N LEU A 17 9.39 -38.65 -6.60
CA LEU A 17 8.66 -37.77 -7.51
C LEU A 17 7.46 -37.11 -6.82
N PHE A 18 6.62 -37.86 -6.10
CA PHE A 18 5.47 -37.31 -5.39
C PHE A 18 5.87 -36.27 -4.35
N VAL A 19 6.91 -36.53 -3.55
CA VAL A 19 7.46 -35.56 -2.59
C VAL A 19 7.93 -34.31 -3.33
N ARG A 20 8.65 -34.46 -4.44
CA ARG A 20 9.16 -33.33 -5.23
C ARG A 20 8.04 -32.49 -5.82
N TYR A 21 7.01 -33.12 -6.39
CA TYR A 21 5.83 -32.44 -6.91
C TYR A 21 5.03 -31.75 -5.80
N GLY A 22 4.89 -32.40 -4.64
CA GLY A 22 4.24 -31.84 -3.45
C GLY A 22 4.90 -30.55 -2.99
N MET A 23 6.24 -30.53 -2.86
CA MET A 23 6.98 -29.32 -2.47
C MET A 23 6.83 -28.16 -3.47
N ILE A 24 6.86 -28.46 -4.77
CA ILE A 24 6.68 -27.44 -5.82
C ILE A 24 5.26 -26.86 -5.76
N TYR A 25 4.26 -27.72 -5.58
CA TYR A 25 2.86 -27.31 -5.45
C TYR A 25 2.66 -26.43 -4.22
N GLU A 26 3.18 -26.85 -3.06
CA GLU A 26 3.09 -26.08 -1.81
C GLU A 26 3.74 -24.70 -1.97
N ARG A 27 4.94 -24.63 -2.56
CA ARG A 27 5.63 -23.36 -2.81
C ARG A 27 4.84 -22.43 -3.73
N LYS A 28 4.22 -22.96 -4.78
CA LYS A 28 3.33 -22.18 -5.68
C LYS A 28 2.11 -21.66 -4.93
N ASN A 29 1.52 -22.49 -4.06
CA ASN A 29 0.37 -22.10 -3.26
C ASN A 29 0.72 -20.99 -2.26
N LYS A 30 1.85 -21.11 -1.56
CA LYS A 30 2.37 -20.07 -0.66
C LYS A 30 2.59 -18.75 -1.39
N ASN A 31 3.26 -18.79 -2.54
CA ASN A 31 3.47 -17.60 -3.37
C ASN A 31 2.14 -16.96 -3.82
N TYR A 32 1.17 -17.76 -4.28
CA TYR A 32 -0.13 -17.24 -4.67
C TYR A 32 -0.84 -16.56 -3.47
N ASN A 33 -0.87 -17.23 -2.32
CA ASN A 33 -1.47 -16.66 -1.11
C ASN A 33 -0.76 -15.39 -0.65
N ALA A 34 0.57 -15.32 -0.78
CA ALA A 34 1.34 -14.12 -0.50
C ALA A 34 0.97 -12.97 -1.45
N LEU A 35 0.80 -13.23 -2.75
CA LEU A 35 0.33 -12.23 -3.71
C LEU A 35 -1.07 -11.71 -3.35
N VAL A 36 -2.00 -12.57 -2.93
CA VAL A 36 -3.34 -12.16 -2.49
C VAL A 36 -3.28 -11.30 -1.22
N LYS A 37 -2.45 -11.68 -0.24
CA LYS A 37 -2.23 -10.87 0.97
C LYS A 37 -1.62 -9.51 0.65
N LEU A 38 -0.67 -9.45 -0.28
CA LEU A 38 -0.08 -8.19 -0.76
C LEU A 38 -1.10 -7.33 -1.48
N GLU A 39 -1.97 -7.93 -2.31
CA GLU A 39 -3.04 -7.20 -2.97
C GLU A 39 -3.95 -6.52 -1.94
N TYR A 40 -4.35 -7.25 -0.89
CA TYR A 40 -5.12 -6.67 0.21
C TYR A 40 -4.36 -5.55 0.94
N GLN A 41 -3.09 -5.77 1.31
CA GLN A 41 -2.30 -4.78 2.03
C GLN A 41 -2.11 -3.50 1.21
N VAL A 42 -1.75 -3.62 -0.07
CA VAL A 42 -1.53 -2.45 -0.94
C VAL A 42 -2.85 -1.70 -1.18
N ASN A 43 -3.99 -2.39 -1.31
CA ASN A 43 -5.31 -1.74 -1.32
C ASN A 43 -5.61 -0.99 -0.01
N SER A 44 -5.25 -1.56 1.14
CA SER A 44 -5.40 -0.88 2.43
C SER A 44 -4.57 0.41 2.47
N VAL A 45 -3.34 0.38 1.94
CA VAL A 45 -2.49 1.57 1.84
C VAL A 45 -3.14 2.65 0.94
N ILE A 46 -3.76 2.29 -0.18
CA ILE A 46 -4.52 3.25 -1.01
C ILE A 46 -5.61 3.96 -0.19
N ASN A 47 -6.37 3.20 0.60
CA ASN A 47 -7.41 3.78 1.45
C ASN A 47 -6.83 4.73 2.53
N GLN A 48 -5.70 4.36 3.13
CA GLN A 48 -5.00 5.21 4.09
C GLN A 48 -4.48 6.49 3.44
N ILE A 49 -3.99 6.41 2.19
CA ILE A 49 -3.55 7.58 1.42
C ILE A 49 -4.72 8.55 1.20
N GLU A 50 -5.88 8.06 0.75
CA GLU A 50 -7.06 8.92 0.57
C GLU A 50 -7.55 9.51 1.91
N GLY A 51 -7.45 8.74 3.01
CA GLY A 51 -7.74 9.23 4.36
C GLY A 51 -6.82 10.38 4.78
N ASN A 52 -5.52 10.26 4.52
CA ASN A 52 -4.54 11.31 4.79
C ASN A 52 -4.77 12.55 3.92
N LYS A 53 -5.07 12.39 2.63
CA LYS A 53 -5.45 13.51 1.76
C LYS A 53 -6.65 14.27 2.31
N HIS A 54 -7.68 13.54 2.75
CA HIS A 54 -8.84 14.15 3.37
C HIS A 54 -8.49 14.90 4.66
N ALA A 55 -7.64 14.32 5.52
CA ALA A 55 -7.17 14.98 6.74
C ALA A 55 -6.40 16.29 6.43
N ILE A 56 -5.52 16.28 5.43
CA ILE A 56 -4.78 17.45 4.95
C ILE A 56 -5.75 18.54 4.46
N GLU A 57 -6.77 18.18 3.68
CA GLU A 57 -7.79 19.15 3.25
C GLU A 57 -8.53 19.78 4.45
N VAL A 58 -8.85 18.99 5.48
CA VAL A 58 -9.50 19.49 6.69
C VAL A 58 -8.59 20.50 7.41
N TYR A 59 -7.30 20.18 7.57
CA TYR A 59 -6.32 21.12 8.12
C TYR A 59 -6.33 22.45 7.37
N LYS A 60 -6.17 22.40 6.04
CA LYS A 60 -6.15 23.60 5.20
C LYS A 60 -7.43 24.42 5.30
N LYS A 61 -8.60 23.77 5.30
CA LYS A 61 -9.91 24.43 5.44
C LYS A 61 -10.05 25.15 6.77
N VAL A 62 -9.67 24.51 7.88
CA VAL A 62 -9.76 25.14 9.21
C VAL A 62 -8.77 26.27 9.36
N PHE A 63 -7.52 26.09 8.90
CA PHE A 63 -6.50 27.14 8.96
C PHE A 63 -6.93 28.38 8.18
N ASN A 64 -7.36 28.22 6.92
CA ASN A 64 -7.84 29.33 6.11
C ASN A 64 -9.01 30.08 6.77
N LYS A 65 -10.03 29.35 7.24
CA LYS A 65 -11.19 29.97 7.92
C LYS A 65 -10.81 30.68 9.22
N GLY A 66 -9.88 30.12 9.99
CA GLY A 66 -9.44 30.76 11.24
C GLY A 66 -8.69 32.06 10.98
N PHE A 67 -7.84 32.09 9.96
CA PHE A 67 -7.15 33.31 9.54
C PHE A 67 -8.13 34.38 9.04
N GLU A 68 -9.10 34.01 8.21
CA GLU A 68 -10.12 34.94 7.69
C GLU A 68 -10.98 35.56 8.80
N ASN A 69 -11.38 34.78 9.80
CA ASN A 69 -12.25 35.24 10.89
C ASN A 69 -11.48 35.85 12.07
N SER A 70 -10.18 36.11 11.91
CA SER A 70 -9.29 36.60 12.98
C SER A 70 -9.24 35.72 14.24
N GLY A 71 -9.72 34.47 14.17
CA GLY A 71 -9.68 33.52 15.27
C GLY A 71 -8.38 32.72 15.34
N THR A 72 -8.23 31.91 16.38
CA THR A 72 -7.13 30.95 16.53
C THR A 72 -7.56 29.59 15.94
N PRO A 73 -7.07 29.20 14.74
CA PRO A 73 -7.50 27.94 14.13
C PRO A 73 -6.91 26.75 14.90
N VAL A 74 -7.76 25.86 15.41
CA VAL A 74 -7.34 24.61 16.06
C VAL A 74 -8.09 23.42 15.44
N VAL A 75 -7.34 22.35 15.18
CA VAL A 75 -7.77 21.13 14.52
C VAL A 75 -7.47 19.95 15.45
N TYR A 76 -8.35 18.95 15.46
CA TYR A 76 -8.20 17.71 16.24
C TYR A 76 -7.97 16.47 15.37
N THR A 77 -7.95 16.64 14.05
CA THR A 77 -7.56 15.61 13.09
C THR A 77 -6.10 15.20 13.30
N LYS A 78 -5.75 13.98 12.92
CA LYS A 78 -4.38 13.47 12.87
C LYS A 78 -4.12 12.80 11.53
N LEU A 79 -2.87 12.77 11.11
CA LEU A 79 -2.46 11.93 9.99
C LEU A 79 -2.42 10.46 10.47
N GLN A 80 -2.58 9.54 9.52
CA GLN A 80 -2.60 8.10 9.79
C GLN A 80 -1.40 7.44 9.16
N GLU A 81 -0.62 6.73 9.96
CA GLU A 81 0.47 5.89 9.48
C GLU A 81 -0.04 4.75 8.60
N PHE A 82 0.77 4.39 7.60
CA PHE A 82 0.53 3.27 6.72
C PHE A 82 0.94 1.96 7.38
N MET A 83 0.10 0.93 7.22
CA MET A 83 0.33 -0.38 7.83
C MET A 83 0.92 -1.34 6.79
N VAL A 84 2.14 -1.80 7.01
CA VAL A 84 2.82 -2.78 6.15
C VAL A 84 3.34 -3.98 6.95
N ASN A 85 3.20 -5.18 6.38
CA ASN A 85 3.71 -6.42 6.94
C ASN A 85 4.75 -7.06 6.01
N ASN A 86 6.02 -6.90 6.39
CA ASN A 86 7.16 -7.40 5.61
C ASN A 86 7.24 -8.93 5.58
N ASN A 87 6.59 -9.64 6.52
CA ASN A 87 6.64 -11.11 6.58
C ASN A 87 5.97 -11.77 5.37
N ILE A 88 5.06 -11.08 4.68
CA ILE A 88 4.41 -11.61 3.47
C ILE A 88 5.43 -11.86 2.35
N LEU A 89 6.54 -11.12 2.34
CA LEU A 89 7.57 -11.23 1.31
C LEU A 89 8.34 -12.56 1.35
N LEU A 90 8.40 -13.21 2.50
CA LEU A 90 9.14 -14.47 2.70
C LEU A 90 8.56 -15.63 1.88
N ASP A 91 7.26 -15.56 1.58
CA ASP A 91 6.55 -16.58 0.82
C ASP A 91 6.57 -16.32 -0.70
N LEU A 92 7.11 -15.18 -1.15
CA LEU A 92 7.22 -14.84 -2.56
C LEU A 92 8.35 -15.60 -3.25
N THR A 93 8.16 -15.87 -4.54
CA THR A 93 9.15 -16.56 -5.38
C THR A 93 9.88 -15.63 -6.34
N ASN A 94 9.35 -14.43 -6.59
CA ASN A 94 9.91 -13.48 -7.54
C ASN A 94 10.82 -12.47 -6.82
N ILE A 95 12.13 -12.66 -6.93
CA ILE A 95 13.15 -11.80 -6.29
C ILE A 95 13.05 -10.34 -6.74
N ASN A 96 12.72 -10.08 -8.01
CA ASN A 96 12.57 -8.69 -8.49
C ASN A 96 11.39 -8.00 -7.80
N LEU A 97 10.25 -8.71 -7.67
CA LEU A 97 9.10 -8.19 -6.92
C LEU A 97 9.45 -7.97 -5.44
N ILE A 98 10.18 -8.90 -4.82
CA ILE A 98 10.61 -8.78 -3.42
C ILE A 98 11.44 -7.50 -3.24
N ASN A 99 12.45 -7.28 -4.08
CA ASN A 99 13.30 -6.09 -4.00
C ASN A 99 12.48 -4.80 -4.23
N ASP A 100 11.62 -4.79 -5.25
CA ASP A 100 10.74 -3.66 -5.55
C ASP A 100 9.81 -3.32 -4.37
N LEU A 101 9.26 -4.34 -3.69
CA LEU A 101 8.38 -4.16 -2.54
C LEU A 101 9.15 -3.77 -1.29
N LEU A 102 10.37 -4.27 -1.08
CA LEU A 102 11.22 -3.86 0.03
C LEU A 102 11.56 -2.37 -0.06
N SER A 103 11.99 -1.89 -1.24
CA SER A 103 12.24 -0.46 -1.44
C SER A 103 10.98 0.38 -1.17
N TYR A 104 9.84 -0.07 -1.69
CA TYR A 104 8.55 0.59 -1.45
C TYR A 104 8.14 0.60 0.04
N PHE A 105 8.35 -0.49 0.78
CA PHE A 105 8.04 -0.54 2.21
C PHE A 105 8.98 0.35 3.03
N ILE A 106 10.25 0.45 2.66
CA ILE A 106 11.18 1.42 3.25
C ILE A 106 10.69 2.84 3.02
N ASP A 107 10.19 3.17 1.82
CA ASP A 107 9.64 4.50 1.55
C ASP A 107 8.36 4.76 2.35
N ILE A 108 7.53 3.75 2.56
CA ILE A 108 6.39 3.84 3.51
C ILE A 108 6.87 4.13 4.94
N GLU A 109 7.90 3.43 5.44
CA GLU A 109 8.42 3.65 6.80
C GLU A 109 8.98 5.07 6.98
N LYS A 110 9.68 5.60 5.98
CA LYS A 110 10.09 7.01 5.97
C LYS A 110 8.89 7.95 6.02
N THR A 111 7.85 7.64 5.22
CA THR A 111 6.62 8.44 5.21
C THR A 111 5.93 8.43 6.57
N ASN A 112 5.89 7.28 7.25
CA ASN A 112 5.35 7.19 8.61
C ASN A 112 6.15 8.04 9.60
N SER A 113 7.47 8.11 9.43
CA SER A 113 8.32 8.98 10.25
C SER A 113 8.01 10.47 10.00
N ASP A 114 7.78 10.86 8.74
CA ASP A 114 7.36 12.22 8.39
C ASP A 114 5.97 12.55 8.95
N ILE A 115 5.04 11.59 8.93
CA ILE A 115 3.71 11.71 9.55
C ILE A 115 3.83 11.98 11.05
N GLN A 116 4.63 11.18 11.76
CA GLN A 116 4.84 11.33 13.19
C GLN A 116 5.42 12.71 13.52
N LEU A 117 6.43 13.15 12.76
CA LEU A 117 7.03 14.47 12.93
C LEU A 117 5.99 15.60 12.73
N LEU A 118 5.18 15.53 11.69
CA LEU A 118 4.14 16.54 11.43
C LEU A 118 3.09 16.57 12.55
N ASP A 119 2.61 15.40 13.00
CA ASP A 119 1.64 15.31 14.09
C ASP A 119 2.24 15.81 15.41
N GLU A 120 3.51 15.54 15.70
CA GLU A 120 4.23 16.03 16.88
C GLU A 120 4.38 17.55 16.86
N ILE A 121 4.88 18.12 15.76
CA ILE A 121 5.00 19.57 15.58
C ILE A 121 3.65 20.25 15.83
N TYR A 122 2.58 19.74 15.22
CA TYR A 122 1.27 20.34 15.37
C TYR A 122 0.72 20.20 16.81
N LYS A 123 0.92 19.04 17.44
CA LYS A 123 0.54 18.80 18.84
C LYS A 123 1.24 19.77 19.78
N GLU A 124 2.53 20.04 19.58
CA GLU A 124 3.30 21.01 20.36
C GLU A 124 2.80 22.44 20.15
N LEU A 125 2.58 22.85 18.90
CA LEU A 125 2.02 24.17 18.58
C LEU A 125 0.67 24.39 19.27
N ARG A 126 -0.21 23.38 19.19
CA ARG A 126 -1.52 23.40 19.86
C ARG A 126 -1.39 23.47 21.38
N ALA A 127 -0.50 22.69 21.98
CA ALA A 127 -0.29 22.71 23.42
C ALA A 127 0.24 24.07 23.90
N ASN A 128 1.21 24.64 23.18
CA ASN A 128 1.81 25.93 23.52
C ASN A 128 0.81 27.09 23.45
N ILE A 129 -0.08 27.11 22.45
CA ILE A 129 -1.11 28.15 22.38
C ILE A 129 -2.18 27.98 23.47
N VAL A 130 -2.60 26.74 23.77
CA VAL A 130 -3.58 26.45 24.83
C VAL A 130 -3.03 26.81 26.22
N ASN A 131 -1.74 26.54 26.46
CA ASN A 131 -1.07 26.87 27.72
C ASN A 131 -0.66 28.35 27.83
N GLY A 132 -0.89 29.17 26.78
CA GLY A 132 -0.47 30.57 26.74
C GLY A 132 1.05 30.76 26.70
N SER A 133 1.81 29.73 26.34
CA SER A 133 3.28 29.78 26.23
C SER A 133 3.77 30.52 24.98
N ILE A 134 2.91 30.67 23.97
CA ILE A 134 3.13 31.49 22.78
C ILE A 134 1.94 32.43 22.55
N SER A 135 2.19 33.60 21.96
CA SER A 135 1.11 34.50 21.54
C SER A 135 0.37 33.96 20.32
N GLU A 136 -0.86 34.45 20.10
CA GLU A 136 -1.65 34.09 18.92
C GLU A 136 -0.94 34.47 17.61
N GLU A 137 -0.23 35.60 17.57
CA GLU A 137 0.54 36.02 16.40
C GLU A 137 1.67 35.02 16.06
N VAL A 138 2.41 34.57 17.08
CA VAL A 138 3.46 33.56 16.93
C VAL A 138 2.86 32.22 16.47
N TYR A 139 1.73 31.82 17.06
CA TYR A 139 1.00 30.63 16.64
C TYR A 139 0.59 30.70 15.17
N LYS A 140 -0.02 31.80 14.73
CA LYS A 140 -0.47 31.99 13.35
C LYS A 140 0.69 31.86 12.35
N LYS A 141 1.84 32.49 12.63
CA LYS A 141 3.05 32.36 11.79
C LYS A 141 3.56 30.91 11.73
N ASN A 142 3.57 30.20 12.84
CA ASN A 142 3.99 28.79 12.87
C ASN A 142 2.99 27.88 12.13
N ILE A 143 1.69 28.18 12.18
CA ILE A 143 0.67 27.45 11.42
C ILE A 143 0.81 27.68 9.91
N GLU A 144 1.18 28.89 9.48
CA GLU A 144 1.49 29.14 8.05
C GLU A 144 2.67 28.30 7.59
N TYR A 145 3.74 28.21 8.39
CA TYR A 145 4.86 27.32 8.11
C TYR A 145 4.42 25.86 8.07
N PHE A 146 3.66 25.40 9.07
CA PHE A 146 3.15 24.03 9.11
C PHE A 146 2.27 23.71 7.90
N LYS A 147 1.40 24.64 7.47
CA LYS A 147 0.61 24.52 6.24
C LYS A 147 1.48 24.33 5.01
N SER A 148 2.59 25.07 4.90
CA SER A 148 3.55 24.89 3.80
C SER A 148 4.19 23.49 3.81
N GLN A 149 4.45 22.92 4.99
CA GLN A 149 4.94 21.55 5.12
C GLN A 149 3.86 20.53 4.72
N LEU A 150 2.59 20.77 5.07
CA LEU A 150 1.48 19.94 4.59
C LEU A 150 1.33 19.99 3.07
N ASP A 151 1.56 21.13 2.42
CA ASP A 151 1.53 21.25 0.95
C ASP A 151 2.65 20.44 0.28
N ILE A 152 3.84 20.40 0.89
CA ILE A 152 4.95 19.56 0.43
C ILE A 152 4.61 18.08 0.63
N PHE A 153 4.12 17.74 1.82
CA PHE A 153 3.75 16.38 2.17
C PHE A 153 2.62 15.83 1.28
N GLU A 154 1.64 16.64 0.91
CA GLU A 154 0.57 16.25 -0.01
C GLU A 154 1.11 15.80 -1.37
N LYS A 155 2.10 16.51 -1.93
CA LYS A 155 2.74 16.11 -3.20
C LYS A 155 3.46 14.77 -3.08
N PHE A 156 4.11 14.54 -1.93
CA PHE A 156 4.75 13.27 -1.65
C PHE A 156 3.71 12.14 -1.56
N ILE A 157 2.57 12.40 -0.91
CA ILE A 157 1.46 11.45 -0.81
C ILE A 157 0.85 11.14 -2.18
N ASP A 158 0.80 12.11 -3.10
CA ASP A 158 0.40 11.88 -4.49
C ASP A 158 1.36 10.96 -5.25
N ASP A 159 2.67 11.14 -5.08
CA ASP A 159 3.66 10.25 -5.68
C ASP A 159 3.56 8.84 -5.10
N LEU A 160 3.46 8.73 -3.76
CA LEU A 160 3.25 7.45 -3.08
C LEU A 160 1.98 6.75 -3.57
N HIS A 161 0.92 7.50 -3.86
CA HIS A 161 -0.33 6.95 -4.42
C HIS A 161 -0.10 6.31 -5.79
N ASP A 162 0.58 7.01 -6.71
CA ASP A 162 0.87 6.48 -8.04
C ASP A 162 1.80 5.26 -7.99
N GLN A 163 2.81 5.28 -7.10
CA GLN A 163 3.66 4.12 -6.84
C GLN A 163 2.84 2.93 -6.29
N THR A 164 1.96 3.18 -5.33
CA THR A 164 1.08 2.17 -4.72
C THR A 164 0.17 1.50 -5.76
N ILE A 165 -0.44 2.29 -6.66
CA ILE A 165 -1.24 1.77 -7.78
C ILE A 165 -0.39 0.91 -8.71
N SER A 166 0.83 1.35 -9.03
CA SER A 166 1.76 0.59 -9.87
C SER A 166 2.11 -0.77 -9.24
N LYS A 167 2.41 -0.81 -7.94
CA LYS A 167 2.67 -2.07 -7.22
C LYS A 167 1.44 -2.97 -7.20
N LEU A 168 0.25 -2.43 -6.95
CA LEU A 168 -1.00 -3.17 -6.98
C LEU A 168 -1.25 -3.82 -8.34
N ALA A 169 -1.04 -3.07 -9.43
CA ALA A 169 -1.18 -3.56 -10.80
C ALA A 169 -0.25 -4.74 -11.08
N ILE A 170 1.01 -4.62 -10.66
CA ILE A 170 2.01 -5.69 -10.79
C ILE A 170 1.57 -6.94 -10.02
N ILE A 171 1.14 -6.78 -8.77
CA ILE A 171 0.69 -7.89 -7.91
C ILE A 171 -0.52 -8.61 -8.54
N ARG A 172 -1.53 -7.86 -9.01
CA ARG A 172 -2.70 -8.40 -9.70
C ARG A 172 -2.33 -9.17 -10.97
N LEU A 173 -1.41 -8.64 -11.78
CA LEU A 173 -0.95 -9.32 -12.99
C LEU A 173 -0.22 -10.64 -12.66
N LEU A 174 0.53 -10.69 -11.57
CA LEU A 174 1.19 -11.91 -11.10
C LEU A 174 0.20 -12.91 -10.47
N SER A 175 -0.85 -12.44 -9.80
CA SER A 175 -1.86 -13.28 -9.15
C SER A 175 -2.85 -13.93 -10.14
N LYS A 176 -2.96 -13.43 -11.38
CA LYS A 176 -3.84 -14.02 -12.42
C LYS A 176 -3.52 -15.49 -12.75
N ASN A 177 -2.31 -15.99 -12.45
CA ASN A 177 -1.93 -17.37 -12.72
C ASN A 177 -2.24 -18.30 -11.52
N LYS A 178 -3.46 -18.85 -11.48
CA LYS A 178 -3.85 -19.83 -10.45
C LYS A 178 -3.00 -21.12 -10.54
N PRO A 179 -2.67 -21.75 -9.39
CA PRO A 179 -1.77 -22.90 -9.34
C PRO A 179 -2.29 -24.18 -10.02
N PHE A 180 -3.59 -24.31 -10.30
CA PHE A 180 -4.20 -25.59 -10.71
C PHE A 180 -4.03 -25.97 -12.20
N PHE A 181 -3.76 -25.02 -13.11
CA PHE A 181 -3.71 -25.30 -14.57
C PHE A 181 -2.44 -24.85 -15.30
N THR A 182 -1.43 -24.34 -14.62
CA THR A 182 -0.17 -23.94 -15.27
C THR A 182 0.80 -25.12 -15.36
N ARG A 183 0.58 -25.95 -16.40
CA ARG A 183 1.58 -26.86 -16.99
C ARG A 183 2.97 -26.21 -16.95
N ILE A 184 3.92 -26.84 -16.25
CA ILE A 184 5.37 -26.76 -16.50
C ILE A 184 5.88 -25.34 -16.91
N ILE A 185 5.54 -24.29 -16.17
CA ILE A 185 6.28 -23.02 -16.26
C ILE A 185 7.27 -23.02 -15.09
N LEU A 186 8.33 -23.81 -15.24
CA LEU A 186 9.32 -24.05 -14.20
C LEU A 186 10.70 -23.46 -14.52
N GLN A 187 10.87 -22.61 -15.53
CA GLN A 187 12.23 -22.20 -15.90
C GLN A 187 12.46 -20.75 -16.40
N PHE A 188 11.45 -19.88 -16.50
CA PHE A 188 11.66 -18.60 -17.24
C PHE A 188 11.17 -17.31 -16.57
N SER A 189 10.84 -17.27 -15.28
CA SER A 189 10.42 -16.00 -14.65
C SER A 189 11.58 -15.13 -14.12
N GLN A 190 12.84 -15.46 -14.41
CA GLN A 190 14.01 -14.71 -13.92
C GLN A 190 14.22 -13.35 -14.62
N ASN A 191 13.53 -13.06 -15.73
CA ASN A 191 13.72 -11.81 -16.46
C ASN A 191 12.64 -10.78 -16.09
N ARG A 192 12.96 -9.92 -15.09
CA ARG A 192 12.42 -8.58 -14.75
C ARG A 192 10.92 -8.27 -14.97
N TYR A 193 10.00 -9.19 -14.67
CA TYR A 193 8.61 -9.16 -15.15
C TYR A 193 8.55 -9.47 -16.64
N THR A 194 8.03 -10.65 -16.98
CA THR A 194 7.88 -11.15 -18.36
C THR A 194 7.34 -10.05 -19.29
N ASN A 195 7.74 -10.01 -20.57
CA ASN A 195 7.25 -9.06 -21.59
C ASN A 195 5.70 -8.89 -21.61
N ARG A 196 4.97 -9.88 -21.10
CA ARG A 196 3.52 -9.85 -20.92
C ARG A 196 3.06 -8.88 -19.83
N ILE A 197 3.77 -8.80 -18.70
CA ILE A 197 3.42 -7.91 -17.57
C ILE A 197 3.67 -6.47 -17.97
N SER A 198 4.84 -6.15 -18.53
CA SER A 198 5.15 -4.79 -18.98
C SER A 198 4.17 -4.28 -20.03
N LYS A 199 3.74 -5.14 -20.97
CA LYS A 199 2.72 -4.81 -21.97
C LYS A 199 1.34 -4.55 -21.37
N ASN A 200 0.96 -5.28 -20.32
CA ASN A 200 -0.37 -5.20 -19.72
C ASN A 200 -0.45 -4.19 -18.57
N LEU A 201 0.67 -3.76 -18.01
CA LEU A 201 0.75 -2.87 -16.85
C LEU A 201 -0.02 -1.56 -17.04
N PRO A 202 0.10 -0.82 -18.17
CA PRO A 202 -0.65 0.42 -18.36
C PRO A 202 -2.17 0.21 -18.34
N ASN A 203 -2.63 -0.91 -18.87
CA ASN A 203 -4.07 -1.24 -18.90
C ASN A 203 -4.57 -1.58 -17.49
N GLU A 204 -3.81 -2.35 -16.72
CA GLU A 204 -4.16 -2.69 -15.33
C GLU A 204 -4.20 -1.44 -14.44
N ILE A 205 -3.22 -0.54 -14.59
CA ILE A 205 -3.20 0.75 -13.88
C ILE A 205 -4.45 1.58 -14.21
N ARG A 206 -4.83 1.64 -15.50
CA ARG A 206 -6.06 2.35 -15.92
C ARG A 206 -7.31 1.73 -15.29
N GLN A 207 -7.37 0.40 -15.25
CA GLN A 207 -8.48 -0.32 -14.64
C GLN A 207 -8.57 -0.02 -13.13
N ILE A 208 -7.46 -0.13 -12.39
CA ILE A 208 -7.41 0.19 -10.96
C ILE A 208 -7.82 1.65 -10.72
N LYS A 209 -7.30 2.60 -11.50
CA LYS A 209 -7.69 4.02 -11.38
C LYS A 209 -9.19 4.24 -11.65
N ALA A 210 -9.80 3.46 -12.54
CA ALA A 210 -11.24 3.50 -12.77
C ALA A 210 -12.03 2.94 -11.58
N GLU A 211 -11.62 1.78 -11.06
CA GLU A 211 -12.22 1.14 -9.86
C GLU A 211 -12.18 2.09 -8.65
N ILE A 212 -11.03 2.73 -8.38
CA ILE A 212 -10.89 3.71 -7.29
C ILE A 212 -11.87 4.89 -7.46
N ARG A 213 -12.01 5.40 -8.69
CA ARG A 213 -12.94 6.52 -8.98
C ARG A 213 -14.39 6.12 -8.80
N GLU A 214 -14.75 4.90 -9.20
CA GLU A 214 -16.10 4.36 -9.05
C GLU A 214 -16.47 4.23 -7.58
N VAL A 215 -15.62 3.58 -6.77
CA VAL A 215 -15.81 3.46 -5.32
C VAL A 215 -15.92 4.84 -4.65
N LYS A 216 -15.11 5.81 -5.06
CA LYS A 216 -15.17 7.19 -4.54
C LYS A 216 -16.50 7.86 -4.86
N LYS A 217 -17.03 7.68 -6.06
CA LYS A 217 -18.34 8.22 -6.46
C LYS A 217 -19.47 7.57 -5.66
N GLU A 218 -19.47 6.24 -5.55
CA GLU A 218 -20.47 5.51 -4.78
C GLU A 218 -20.50 5.96 -3.31
N SER A 219 -19.33 6.10 -2.69
CA SER A 219 -19.20 6.61 -1.32
C SER A 219 -19.77 8.03 -1.17
N GLN A 220 -19.48 8.93 -2.11
CA GLN A 220 -20.03 10.28 -2.11
C GLN A 220 -21.55 10.31 -2.28
N GLU A 221 -22.10 9.45 -3.14
CA GLU A 221 -23.54 9.33 -3.33
C GLU A 221 -24.25 8.80 -2.08
N GLN A 222 -23.64 7.84 -1.38
CA GLN A 222 -24.17 7.32 -0.12
C GLN A 222 -24.19 8.39 0.99
N ILE A 223 -23.13 9.20 1.10
CA ILE A 223 -23.07 10.32 2.05
C ILE A 223 -24.18 11.33 1.76
N LYS A 224 -24.35 11.74 0.50
CA LYS A 224 -25.42 12.68 0.10
C LYS A 224 -26.80 12.15 0.47
N LYS A 225 -27.11 10.90 0.11
CA LYS A 225 -28.38 10.24 0.47
C LYS A 225 -28.64 10.17 1.98
N THR A 226 -27.60 10.21 2.80
CA THR A 226 -27.72 10.18 4.26
C THR A 226 -27.93 11.58 4.85
N LEU A 227 -27.34 12.61 4.24
CA LEU A 227 -27.50 14.01 4.65
C LEU A 227 -28.84 14.62 4.21
N ASP A 228 -29.42 14.11 3.12
CA ASP A 228 -30.72 14.53 2.59
C ASP A 228 -31.93 13.85 3.29
N LYS A 229 -31.68 13.05 4.34
CA LYS A 229 -32.69 12.42 5.20
C LYS A 229 -32.77 13.12 6.54
#